data_AF-A0A369B6T3-F1
#
_entry.id   AF-A0A369B6T3-F1
#
_cell.length_a   1.000
_cell.length_b   1.000
_cell.length_c   1.000
_cell.angle_alpha   90.00
_cell.angle_beta   90.00
_cell.angle_gamma   90.00
#
_symmetry.space_group_name_H-M   'P 1'
#
loop_
_entity.id
_entity.type
_entity.pdbx_description
1 polymer ?
#
loop_
_entity_poly.entity_id
_entity_poly.type
_entity_poly.pdbx_seq_one_letter_code
_entity_poly.pdbx_strand_id
1 'polypeptide(L)'
;MHAWEQIQQTIEFIEHHLDDEINIESLSKMASLSPFYYQRLFSRLVKKPVAEYIKLRRMAKATEAVLQKDKRILDIALDLGFSSHEHFSRTFKDTFGVTPNEYRKSPQALNRMTKPELLLHYTLIDEGVPLITDGIVLEVNRQEITEPVYFTGIKKDMPVQFVNGLGIESGVDPLNALWQNFHEQKQTVLGLAEDNEEIGVAYPCLKEGYFSYFAGAKSSPVEIPSGFMNWELPPGRYIVCSFEAENFEGLVMDALYKAQQYIYNTWLPNHKLQTEAFCAERYASHSPETTNMEIWLKLI
;
A
#
# COMPACT_ATOMS: atom_id res chain seq x y z
N MET A 1 -10.23 -24.15 14.68
CA MET A 1 -9.39 -23.48 13.66
C MET A 1 -10.29 -23.08 12.51
N HIS A 2 -10.37 -21.79 12.25
CA HIS A 2 -11.17 -21.24 11.16
C HIS A 2 -10.49 -21.54 9.82
N ALA A 3 -11.28 -21.69 8.75
CA ALA A 3 -10.75 -22.04 7.43
C ALA A 3 -9.77 -20.99 6.87
N TRP A 4 -9.89 -19.71 7.28
CA TRP A 4 -8.96 -18.67 6.87
C TRP A 4 -7.58 -18.80 7.54
N GLU A 5 -7.50 -19.31 8.77
CA GLU A 5 -6.22 -19.54 9.48
C GLU A 5 -5.37 -20.58 8.74
N GLN A 6 -6.02 -21.63 8.21
CA GLN A 6 -5.38 -22.65 7.37
C GLN A 6 -4.80 -22.04 6.08
N ILE A 7 -5.53 -21.10 5.47
CA ILE A 7 -5.02 -20.40 4.29
C ILE A 7 -3.88 -19.45 4.67
N GLN A 8 -3.97 -18.74 5.80
CA GLN A 8 -2.86 -17.90 6.29
C GLN A 8 -1.59 -18.72 6.50
N GLN A 9 -1.69 -19.92 7.09
CA GLN A 9 -0.54 -20.82 7.23
C GLN A 9 0.10 -21.18 5.88
N THR A 10 -0.71 -21.43 4.85
CA THR A 10 -0.18 -21.69 3.50
C THR A 10 0.42 -20.44 2.85
N ILE A 11 -0.10 -19.24 3.13
CA ILE A 11 0.49 -17.97 2.69
C ILE A 11 1.88 -17.81 3.31
N GLU A 12 2.00 -17.98 4.63
CA GLU A 12 3.29 -17.91 5.31
C GLU A 12 4.28 -18.94 4.76
N PHE A 13 3.83 -20.18 4.52
CA PHE A 13 4.69 -21.18 3.91
C PHE A 13 5.18 -20.74 2.51
N ILE A 14 4.29 -20.23 1.66
CA ILE A 14 4.65 -19.75 0.32
C ILE A 14 5.72 -18.64 0.41
N GLU A 15 5.54 -17.66 1.28
CA GLU A 15 6.45 -16.51 1.40
C GLU A 15 7.87 -16.92 1.82
N HIS A 16 7.99 -17.92 2.69
CA HIS A 16 9.28 -18.46 3.13
C HIS A 16 9.97 -19.37 2.10
N HIS A 17 9.26 -19.79 1.04
CA HIS A 17 9.74 -20.74 0.04
C HIS A 17 9.56 -20.21 -1.40
N LEU A 18 9.55 -18.88 -1.59
CA LEU A 18 9.33 -18.26 -2.90
C LEU A 18 10.38 -18.65 -3.95
N ASP A 19 11.57 -19.06 -3.53
CA ASP A 19 12.67 -19.54 -4.35
C ASP A 19 12.59 -21.04 -4.71
N ASP A 20 11.71 -21.80 -4.05
CA ASP A 20 11.56 -23.24 -4.24
C ASP A 20 10.44 -23.63 -5.22
N GLU A 21 10.40 -24.90 -5.62
CA GLU A 21 9.24 -25.47 -6.31
C GLU A 21 8.11 -25.73 -5.31
N ILE A 22 7.01 -24.96 -5.43
CA ILE A 22 5.82 -25.08 -4.58
C ILE A 22 4.75 -25.86 -5.34
N ASN A 23 4.32 -27.00 -4.79
CA ASN A 23 3.24 -27.81 -5.36
C ASN A 23 1.90 -27.61 -4.61
N ILE A 24 0.79 -27.69 -5.34
CA ILE A 24 -0.56 -27.44 -4.80
C ILE A 24 -0.99 -28.54 -3.83
N GLU A 25 -0.57 -29.79 -4.07
CA GLU A 25 -0.91 -30.95 -3.26
C GLU A 25 -0.41 -30.79 -1.82
N SER A 26 0.82 -30.33 -1.63
CA SER A 26 1.46 -30.02 -0.35
C SER A 26 0.73 -28.89 0.38
N LEU A 27 0.40 -27.80 -0.32
CA LEU A 27 -0.33 -26.68 0.29
C LEU A 27 -1.74 -27.11 0.72
N SER A 28 -2.44 -27.86 -0.12
CA SER A 28 -3.79 -28.36 0.20
C SER A 28 -3.76 -29.33 1.39
N LYS A 29 -2.76 -30.21 1.45
CA LYS A 29 -2.55 -31.11 2.58
C LYS A 29 -2.22 -30.35 3.87
N MET A 30 -1.38 -29.31 3.79
CA MET A 30 -1.09 -28.42 4.92
C MET A 30 -2.37 -27.77 5.47
N ALA A 31 -3.21 -27.26 4.57
CA ALA A 31 -4.51 -26.67 4.93
C ALA A 31 -5.57 -27.69 5.36
N SER A 32 -5.28 -29.01 5.29
CA SER A 32 -6.25 -30.10 5.49
C SER A 32 -7.47 -30.03 4.57
N LEU A 33 -7.26 -29.62 3.31
CA LEU A 33 -8.30 -29.45 2.29
C LEU A 33 -7.99 -30.31 1.05
N SER A 34 -9.02 -30.63 0.27
CA SER A 34 -8.79 -31.20 -1.07
C SER A 34 -8.14 -30.14 -1.99
N PRO A 35 -7.34 -30.55 -3.00
CA PRO A 35 -6.68 -29.60 -3.91
C PRO A 35 -7.65 -28.63 -4.61
N PHE A 36 -8.83 -29.13 -4.98
CA PHE A 36 -9.88 -28.32 -5.61
C PHE A 36 -10.44 -27.27 -4.64
N TYR A 37 -10.80 -27.69 -3.42
CA TYR A 37 -11.39 -26.77 -2.44
C TYR A 37 -10.36 -25.75 -1.94
N TYR A 38 -9.12 -26.18 -1.72
CA TYR A 38 -8.00 -25.31 -1.35
C TYR A 38 -7.84 -24.16 -2.36
N GLN A 39 -7.68 -24.45 -3.65
CA GLN A 39 -7.47 -23.42 -4.67
C GLN A 39 -8.65 -22.43 -4.73
N ARG A 40 -9.88 -22.93 -4.61
CA ARG A 40 -11.10 -22.09 -4.62
C ARG A 40 -11.16 -21.19 -3.38
N LEU A 41 -10.88 -21.73 -2.20
CA LEU A 41 -10.87 -20.97 -0.96
C LEU A 41 -9.73 -19.94 -0.94
N PHE A 42 -8.52 -20.35 -1.32
CA PHE A 42 -7.37 -19.45 -1.47
C PHE A 42 -7.71 -18.28 -2.39
N SER A 43 -8.18 -18.54 -3.60
CA SER A 43 -8.53 -17.49 -4.57
C SER A 43 -9.61 -16.55 -4.05
N ARG A 44 -10.57 -17.06 -3.26
CA ARG A 44 -11.62 -16.24 -2.66
C ARG A 44 -11.08 -15.29 -1.58
N LEU A 45 -10.15 -15.76 -0.76
CA LEU A 45 -9.59 -15.00 0.37
C LEU A 45 -8.46 -14.07 -0.09
N VAL A 46 -7.55 -14.56 -0.93
CA VAL A 46 -6.35 -13.86 -1.44
C VAL A 46 -6.64 -13.02 -2.70
N LYS A 47 -7.81 -13.20 -3.32
CA LYS A 47 -8.22 -12.53 -4.58
C LYS A 47 -7.38 -12.87 -5.81
N LYS A 48 -6.43 -13.79 -5.69
CA LYS A 48 -5.60 -14.30 -6.79
C LYS A 48 -5.51 -15.83 -6.71
N PRO A 49 -5.47 -16.54 -7.86
CA PRO A 49 -5.09 -17.94 -7.90
C PRO A 49 -3.71 -18.17 -7.28
N VAL A 50 -3.49 -19.34 -6.68
CA VAL A 50 -2.24 -19.67 -5.96
C VAL A 50 -1.00 -19.48 -6.84
N ALA A 51 -1.02 -19.96 -8.08
CA ALA A 51 0.11 -19.81 -9.00
C ALA A 51 0.37 -18.34 -9.39
N GLU A 52 -0.69 -17.54 -9.53
CA GLU A 52 -0.55 -16.12 -9.82
C GLU A 52 -0.02 -15.35 -8.61
N TYR A 53 -0.48 -15.69 -7.40
CA TYR A 53 0.04 -15.18 -6.14
C TYR A 53 1.56 -15.41 -6.02
N ILE A 54 2.00 -16.67 -6.16
CA ILE A 54 3.43 -17.03 -6.10
C ILE A 54 4.23 -16.22 -7.13
N LYS A 55 3.73 -16.14 -8.37
CA LYS A 55 4.37 -15.36 -9.44
C LYS A 55 4.51 -13.88 -9.06
N LEU A 56 3.44 -13.23 -8.60
CA LEU A 56 3.44 -11.82 -8.24
C LEU A 56 4.36 -11.53 -7.04
N ARG A 57 4.38 -12.42 -6.03
CA ARG A 57 5.26 -12.29 -4.86
C ARG A 57 6.74 -12.50 -5.21
N ARG A 58 7.05 -13.45 -6.12
CA ARG A 58 8.39 -13.55 -6.73
C ARG A 58 8.80 -12.28 -7.45
N MET A 59 7.88 -11.67 -8.22
CA MET A 59 8.14 -10.40 -8.91
C MET A 59 8.33 -9.25 -7.93
N ALA A 60 7.58 -9.19 -6.83
CA ALA A 60 7.79 -8.21 -5.76
C ALA A 60 9.21 -8.34 -5.18
N LYS A 61 9.65 -9.56 -4.81
CA LYS A 61 11.03 -9.84 -4.34
C LYS A 61 12.09 -9.51 -5.40
N ALA A 62 11.76 -9.68 -6.69
CA ALA A 62 12.67 -9.37 -7.78
C ALA A 62 12.99 -7.88 -7.90
N THR A 63 12.09 -6.97 -7.50
CA THR A 63 12.29 -5.52 -7.65
C THR A 63 13.58 -5.07 -6.96
N GLU A 64 13.75 -5.40 -5.69
CA GLU A 64 14.96 -5.08 -4.91
C GLU A 64 16.21 -5.77 -5.48
N ALA A 65 16.10 -7.06 -5.83
CA ALA A 65 17.21 -7.83 -6.38
C ALA A 65 17.71 -7.24 -7.72
N VAL A 66 16.82 -6.72 -8.56
CA VAL A 66 17.20 -6.12 -9.85
C VAL A 66 17.99 -4.84 -9.67
N LEU A 67 17.82 -4.09 -8.57
CA LEU A 67 18.59 -2.88 -8.28
C LEU A 67 20.04 -3.18 -7.87
N GLN A 68 20.36 -4.41 -7.47
CA GLN A 68 21.73 -4.86 -7.18
C GLN A 68 22.53 -4.97 -8.50
N LYS A 69 23.38 -3.96 -8.75
CA LYS A 69 24.08 -3.78 -10.04
C LYS A 69 25.13 -4.86 -10.33
N ASP A 70 25.66 -5.47 -9.28
CA ASP A 70 26.64 -6.54 -9.28
C ASP A 70 26.03 -7.92 -9.62
N LYS A 71 24.72 -8.09 -9.43
CA LYS A 71 24.02 -9.35 -9.71
C LYS A 71 23.52 -9.40 -11.15
N ARG A 72 23.84 -10.48 -11.88
CA ARG A 72 23.33 -10.65 -13.26
C ARG A 72 21.82 -10.95 -13.22
N ILE A 73 21.08 -10.42 -14.19
CA ILE A 73 19.63 -10.67 -14.30
C ILE A 73 19.32 -12.17 -14.40
N LEU A 74 20.19 -12.94 -15.06
CA LEU A 74 20.06 -14.40 -15.13
C LEU A 74 20.15 -15.06 -13.75
N ASP A 75 21.09 -14.63 -12.91
CA ASP A 75 21.25 -15.20 -11.57
C ASP A 75 20.02 -14.87 -10.70
N ILE A 76 19.51 -13.64 -10.79
CA ILE A 76 18.24 -13.24 -10.12
C ILE A 76 17.07 -14.12 -10.58
N ALA A 77 16.99 -14.40 -11.88
CA ALA A 77 15.93 -15.25 -12.43
C ALA A 77 16.01 -16.67 -11.85
N LEU A 78 17.20 -17.28 -11.84
CA LEU A 78 17.42 -18.63 -11.32
C LEU A 78 17.14 -18.70 -9.81
N ASP A 79 17.59 -17.72 -9.04
CA ASP A 79 17.37 -17.63 -7.59
C ASP A 79 15.88 -17.45 -7.22
N LEU A 80 15.04 -17.00 -8.15
CA LEU A 80 13.59 -16.87 -7.97
C LEU A 80 12.81 -18.03 -8.61
N GLY A 81 13.49 -19.13 -8.94
CA GLY A 81 12.89 -20.33 -9.50
C GLY A 81 12.42 -20.20 -10.95
N PHE A 82 12.94 -19.24 -11.72
CA PHE A 82 12.67 -19.13 -13.16
C PHE A 82 13.67 -19.98 -13.96
N SER A 83 13.18 -20.70 -14.97
CA SER A 83 13.99 -21.58 -15.81
C SER A 83 14.85 -20.84 -16.84
N SER A 84 14.54 -19.57 -17.15
CA SER A 84 15.30 -18.78 -18.12
C SER A 84 15.18 -17.27 -17.89
N HIS A 85 16.21 -16.54 -18.35
CA HIS A 85 16.22 -15.07 -18.37
C HIS A 85 15.06 -14.49 -19.20
N GLU A 86 14.71 -15.13 -20.33
CA GLU A 86 13.63 -14.66 -21.21
C GLU A 86 12.28 -14.75 -20.52
N HIS A 87 11.98 -15.88 -19.87
CA HIS A 87 10.74 -16.06 -19.13
C HIS A 87 10.62 -15.03 -18.00
N PHE A 88 11.68 -14.88 -17.19
CA PHE A 88 11.73 -13.87 -16.14
C PHE A 88 11.53 -12.45 -16.66
N SER A 89 12.27 -12.05 -17.70
CA SER A 89 12.21 -10.69 -18.24
C SER A 89 10.83 -10.37 -18.80
N ARG A 90 10.19 -11.34 -19.47
CA ARG A 90 8.82 -11.20 -19.96
C ARG A 90 7.84 -11.08 -18.79
N THR A 91 7.91 -11.95 -17.80
CA THR A 91 7.02 -11.89 -16.63
C THR A 91 7.17 -10.61 -15.84
N PHE A 92 8.40 -10.12 -15.65
CA PHE A 92 8.66 -8.84 -14.99
C PHE A 92 8.06 -7.68 -15.78
N LYS A 93 8.23 -7.66 -17.10
CA LYS A 93 7.62 -6.65 -17.98
C LYS A 93 6.10 -6.72 -17.97
N ASP A 94 5.52 -7.91 -18.04
CA ASP A 94 4.07 -8.11 -17.99
C ASP A 94 3.49 -7.67 -16.63
N THR A 95 4.28 -7.77 -15.55
CA THR A 95 3.86 -7.40 -14.18
C THR A 95 4.00 -5.91 -13.89
N PHE A 96 5.08 -5.26 -14.35
CA PHE A 96 5.42 -3.88 -13.97
C PHE A 96 5.39 -2.88 -15.13
N GLY A 97 5.24 -3.34 -16.37
CA GLY A 97 5.26 -2.53 -17.58
C GLY A 97 6.66 -2.20 -18.12
N VAL A 98 7.72 -2.51 -17.38
CA VAL A 98 9.12 -2.25 -17.75
C VAL A 98 9.95 -3.52 -17.64
N THR A 99 11.00 -3.67 -18.45
CA THR A 99 11.93 -4.81 -18.34
C THR A 99 12.85 -4.67 -17.13
N PRO A 100 13.44 -5.77 -16.63
CA PRO A 100 14.41 -5.71 -15.53
C PRO A 100 15.61 -4.79 -15.83
N ASN A 101 16.10 -4.79 -17.07
CA ASN A 101 17.22 -3.94 -17.47
C ASN A 101 16.85 -2.45 -17.54
N GLU A 102 15.64 -2.12 -18.01
CA GLU A 102 15.13 -0.73 -17.97
C GLU A 102 14.99 -0.26 -16.53
N TYR A 103 14.37 -1.09 -15.68
CA TYR A 103 14.19 -0.81 -14.26
C TYR A 103 15.52 -0.59 -13.53
N ARG A 104 16.52 -1.45 -13.78
CA ARG A 104 17.87 -1.30 -13.22
C ARG A 104 18.56 -0.01 -13.65
N LYS A 105 18.37 0.41 -14.90
CA LYS A 105 19.01 1.63 -15.44
C LYS A 105 18.34 2.90 -14.92
N SER A 106 17.01 2.88 -14.79
CA SER A 106 16.20 4.00 -14.35
C SER A 106 15.13 3.49 -13.38
N PRO A 107 15.47 3.33 -12.10
CA PRO A 107 14.50 2.91 -11.09
C PRO A 107 13.33 3.87 -11.02
N GLN A 108 12.14 3.30 -10.86
CA GLN A 108 10.89 4.03 -10.68
C GLN A 108 10.11 3.38 -9.52
N ALA A 109 9.18 4.09 -8.90
CA ALA A 109 8.33 3.44 -7.90
C ALA A 109 7.41 2.41 -8.58
N LEU A 110 7.42 1.19 -8.05
CA LEU A 110 6.58 0.09 -8.52
C LEU A 110 5.63 -0.33 -7.41
N ASN A 111 4.33 -0.30 -7.73
CA ASN A 111 3.34 -1.00 -6.93
C ASN A 111 3.54 -2.51 -7.09
N ARG A 112 3.50 -3.21 -5.97
CA ARG A 112 3.72 -4.65 -5.85
C ARG A 112 2.50 -5.27 -5.19
N MET A 113 2.19 -6.52 -5.52
CA MET A 113 1.20 -7.26 -4.74
C MET A 113 1.69 -7.39 -3.30
N THR A 114 0.93 -6.85 -2.36
CA THR A 114 1.18 -6.91 -0.92
C THR A 114 0.88 -8.32 -0.39
N LYS A 115 1.60 -8.77 0.63
CA LYS A 115 1.27 -10.03 1.31
C LYS A 115 -0.10 -9.87 1.99
N PRO A 116 -1.11 -10.69 1.66
CA PRO A 116 -2.40 -10.62 2.32
C PRO A 116 -2.27 -11.06 3.78
N GLU A 117 -2.85 -10.26 4.69
CA GLU A 117 -2.96 -10.61 6.10
C GLU A 117 -4.43 -10.88 6.43
N LEU A 118 -4.82 -12.15 6.37
CA LEU A 118 -6.23 -12.55 6.47
C LEU A 118 -6.82 -12.26 7.86
N LEU A 119 -5.99 -12.24 8.91
CA LEU A 119 -6.39 -11.92 10.28
C LEU A 119 -7.15 -10.58 10.36
N LEU A 120 -6.75 -9.58 9.54
CA LEU A 120 -7.37 -8.25 9.49
C LEU A 120 -8.84 -8.30 9.08
N HIS A 121 -9.28 -9.32 8.33
CA HIS A 121 -10.68 -9.49 7.93
C HIS A 121 -11.56 -10.12 9.02
N TYR A 122 -10.96 -10.70 10.06
CA TYR A 122 -11.66 -11.51 11.06
C TYR A 122 -11.43 -11.04 12.51
N THR A 123 -10.58 -10.04 12.73
CA THR A 123 -10.26 -9.52 14.06
C THR A 123 -10.83 -8.13 14.24
N LEU A 124 -11.71 -7.96 15.21
CA LEU A 124 -12.22 -6.65 15.61
C LEU A 124 -11.51 -6.23 16.90
N ILE A 125 -10.84 -5.08 16.86
CA ILE A 125 -10.28 -4.42 18.05
C ILE A 125 -11.18 -3.26 18.49
N ASP A 126 -11.22 -3.02 19.80
CA ASP A 126 -11.81 -1.83 20.39
C ASP A 126 -10.92 -0.60 20.14
N GLU A 127 -11.47 0.61 20.33
CA GLU A 127 -10.68 1.85 20.26
C GLU A 127 -9.55 1.84 21.32
N GLY A 128 -8.36 2.30 20.93
CA GLY A 128 -7.18 2.34 21.80
C GLY A 128 -6.51 0.99 22.09
N VAL A 129 -6.94 -0.09 21.41
CA VAL A 129 -6.32 -1.42 21.53
C VAL A 129 -5.46 -1.69 20.30
N PRO A 130 -4.14 -1.91 20.44
CA PRO A 130 -3.29 -2.19 19.29
C PRO A 130 -3.53 -3.60 18.73
N LEU A 131 -3.61 -3.70 17.41
CA LEU A 131 -3.58 -4.94 16.63
C LEU A 131 -2.19 -5.10 16.01
N ILE A 132 -1.49 -6.15 16.42
CA ILE A 132 -0.15 -6.47 15.91
C ILE A 132 -0.25 -7.68 14.99
N THR A 133 0.21 -7.52 13.75
CA THR A 133 0.30 -8.62 12.79
C THR A 133 1.28 -8.28 11.69
N ASP A 134 1.94 -9.27 11.11
CA ASP A 134 2.80 -9.11 9.93
C ASP A 134 3.75 -7.89 9.94
N GLY A 135 4.45 -7.69 11.06
CA GLY A 135 5.39 -6.58 11.25
C GLY A 135 4.74 -5.19 11.38
N ILE A 136 3.40 -5.10 11.40
CA ILE A 136 2.65 -3.86 11.58
C ILE A 136 2.02 -3.81 12.97
N VAL A 137 1.99 -2.61 13.54
CA VAL A 137 1.17 -2.27 14.72
C VAL A 137 0.13 -1.28 14.23
N LEU A 138 -1.15 -1.58 14.44
CA LEU A 138 -2.26 -0.73 14.03
C LEU A 138 -3.16 -0.43 15.22
N GLU A 139 -3.62 0.80 15.36
CA GLU A 139 -4.57 1.21 16.40
C GLU A 139 -5.62 2.15 15.81
N VAL A 140 -6.85 2.06 16.32
CA VAL A 140 -7.94 2.95 15.91
C VAL A 140 -8.39 3.80 17.09
N ASN A 141 -8.44 5.11 16.89
CA ASN A 141 -8.81 6.09 17.90
C ASN A 141 -9.79 7.13 17.35
N ARG A 142 -10.37 7.91 18.25
CA ARG A 142 -11.09 9.15 17.92
C ARG A 142 -10.22 10.36 18.19
N GLN A 143 -10.29 11.32 17.26
CA GLN A 143 -9.69 12.63 17.42
C GLN A 143 -10.70 13.71 17.09
N GLU A 144 -10.55 14.89 17.69
CA GLU A 144 -11.35 16.07 17.40
C GLU A 144 -10.44 17.20 16.94
N ILE A 145 -10.77 17.78 15.79
CA ILE A 145 -10.13 18.99 15.28
C ILE A 145 -11.09 20.14 15.54
N THR A 146 -10.66 21.12 16.34
CA THR A 146 -11.46 22.29 16.68
C THR A 146 -11.30 23.44 15.69
N GLU A 147 -10.13 23.52 15.05
CA GLU A 147 -9.77 24.57 14.09
C GLU A 147 -9.20 23.94 12.81
N PRO A 148 -9.48 24.50 11.63
CA PRO A 148 -9.03 23.93 10.36
C PRO A 148 -7.49 23.82 10.30
N VAL A 149 -6.99 22.69 9.79
CA VAL A 149 -5.57 22.49 9.52
C VAL A 149 -5.32 22.65 8.03
N TYR A 150 -4.40 23.53 7.66
CA TYR A 150 -4.12 23.88 6.27
C TYR A 150 -2.87 23.18 5.75
N PHE A 151 -2.97 22.73 4.50
CA PHE A 151 -1.87 22.13 3.76
C PHE A 151 -1.76 22.82 2.41
N THR A 152 -0.53 23.06 1.94
CA THR A 152 -0.24 23.59 0.62
C THR A 152 0.46 22.52 -0.19
N GLY A 153 -0.01 22.30 -1.42
CA GLY A 153 0.43 21.17 -2.22
C GLY A 153 -0.05 21.23 -3.65
N ILE A 154 0.04 20.09 -4.32
CA ILE A 154 -0.38 19.90 -5.71
C ILE A 154 -1.35 18.74 -5.80
N LYS A 155 -2.15 18.69 -6.86
CA LYS A 155 -3.11 17.61 -7.07
C LYS A 155 -2.98 16.95 -8.43
N LYS A 156 -3.49 15.74 -8.52
CA LYS A 156 -3.66 15.00 -9.77
C LYS A 156 -4.96 14.22 -9.75
N ASP A 157 -5.67 14.21 -10.87
CA ASP A 157 -6.86 13.39 -11.04
C ASP A 157 -6.43 12.00 -11.53
N MET A 158 -6.91 10.96 -10.84
CA MET A 158 -6.50 9.57 -11.01
C MET A 158 -7.71 8.69 -11.32
N PRO A 159 -7.60 7.69 -12.21
CA PRO A 159 -8.69 6.75 -12.46
C PRO A 159 -9.03 5.94 -11.20
N VAL A 160 -10.32 5.73 -10.91
CA VAL A 160 -10.75 4.97 -9.72
C VAL A 160 -10.28 3.52 -9.72
N GLN A 161 -9.97 2.96 -10.89
CA GLN A 161 -9.39 1.62 -11.03
C GLN A 161 -8.04 1.50 -10.31
N PHE A 162 -7.32 2.62 -10.13
CA PHE A 162 -6.09 2.65 -9.36
C PHE A 162 -6.32 2.22 -7.91
N VAL A 163 -7.33 2.77 -7.24
CA VAL A 163 -7.66 2.46 -5.84
C VAL A 163 -8.07 1.00 -5.67
N ASN A 164 -8.86 0.48 -6.61
CA ASN A 164 -9.29 -0.93 -6.60
C ASN A 164 -8.13 -1.92 -6.72
N GLY A 165 -7.01 -1.49 -7.32
CA GLY A 165 -5.82 -2.29 -7.52
C GLY A 165 -4.73 -2.08 -6.48
N LEU A 166 -4.85 -1.12 -5.57
CA LEU A 166 -3.83 -0.90 -4.52
C LEU A 166 -3.61 -2.20 -3.74
N GLY A 167 -2.34 -2.52 -3.46
CA GLY A 167 -1.89 -3.73 -2.76
C GLY A 167 -2.18 -5.08 -3.43
N ILE A 168 -2.92 -5.12 -4.55
CA ILE A 168 -3.28 -6.36 -5.26
C ILE A 168 -2.66 -6.40 -6.65
N GLU A 169 -2.80 -5.31 -7.39
CA GLU A 169 -2.27 -5.15 -8.74
C GLU A 169 -0.87 -4.56 -8.67
N SER A 170 -0.01 -5.02 -9.59
CA SER A 170 1.35 -4.53 -9.73
C SER A 170 1.47 -3.60 -10.94
N GLY A 171 2.42 -2.68 -10.90
CA GLY A 171 2.61 -1.71 -11.97
C GLY A 171 3.46 -0.53 -11.56
N VAL A 172 3.59 0.46 -12.45
CA VAL A 172 4.22 1.74 -12.12
C VAL A 172 3.32 2.51 -11.17
N ASP A 173 3.88 3.08 -10.11
CA ASP A 173 3.12 3.95 -9.21
C ASP A 173 2.96 5.36 -9.84
N PRO A 174 1.73 5.73 -10.24
CA PRO A 174 1.45 7.04 -10.83
C PRO A 174 1.44 8.19 -9.81
N LEU A 175 1.38 7.90 -8.50
CA LEU A 175 1.38 8.90 -7.42
C LEU A 175 2.80 9.27 -6.98
N ASN A 176 3.78 8.36 -7.08
CA ASN A 176 5.18 8.70 -6.83
C ASN A 176 5.66 9.90 -7.66
N ALA A 177 5.28 10.00 -8.93
CA ALA A 177 5.64 11.16 -9.75
C ALA A 177 5.02 12.48 -9.25
N LEU A 178 3.84 12.42 -8.63
CA LEU A 178 3.22 13.57 -7.99
C LEU A 178 4.02 13.98 -6.74
N TRP A 179 4.34 13.02 -5.87
CA TRP A 179 5.13 13.29 -4.67
C TRP A 179 6.54 13.80 -4.99
N GLN A 180 7.23 13.22 -5.97
CA GLN A 180 8.53 13.72 -6.43
C GLN A 180 8.44 15.16 -6.93
N ASN A 181 7.46 15.45 -7.78
CA ASN A 181 7.24 16.81 -8.28
C ASN A 181 6.90 17.80 -7.16
N PHE A 182 6.11 17.37 -6.17
CA PHE A 182 5.81 18.17 -4.98
C PHE A 182 7.09 18.48 -4.19
N HIS A 183 7.91 17.49 -3.88
CA HIS A 183 9.15 17.68 -3.12
C HIS A 183 10.17 18.57 -3.85
N GLU A 184 10.32 18.40 -5.18
CA GLU A 184 11.16 19.28 -6.00
C GLU A 184 10.73 20.75 -5.91
N GLN A 185 9.42 21.02 -5.96
CA GLN A 185 8.91 22.40 -5.90
C GLN A 185 8.90 22.96 -4.48
N LYS A 186 8.58 22.14 -3.47
CA LYS A 186 8.47 22.53 -2.05
C LYS A 186 9.75 23.21 -1.54
N GLN A 187 10.93 22.75 -1.99
CA GLN A 187 12.23 23.34 -1.61
C GLN A 187 12.36 24.84 -1.95
N THR A 188 11.57 25.34 -2.89
CA THR A 188 11.61 26.74 -3.34
C THR A 188 10.54 27.62 -2.67
N VAL A 189 9.67 27.03 -1.85
CA VAL A 189 8.53 27.73 -1.22
C VAL A 189 8.89 28.11 0.22
N LEU A 190 8.90 29.41 0.50
CA LEU A 190 9.09 29.94 1.85
C LEU A 190 7.96 29.46 2.77
N GLY A 191 8.28 28.78 3.87
CA GLY A 191 7.32 28.32 4.88
C GLY A 191 6.89 26.85 4.76
N LEU A 192 7.35 26.12 3.74
CA LEU A 192 7.22 24.67 3.64
C LEU A 192 8.58 24.01 3.95
N ALA A 193 8.91 23.86 5.24
CA ALA A 193 10.17 23.23 5.66
C ALA A 193 10.20 21.73 5.32
N GLU A 194 11.40 21.15 5.20
CA GLU A 194 11.61 19.73 4.88
C GLU A 194 10.97 18.81 5.93
N ASP A 195 11.00 19.17 7.22
CA ASP A 195 10.48 18.38 8.34
C ASP A 195 9.01 18.70 8.73
N ASN A 196 8.25 19.34 7.82
CA ASN A 196 6.84 19.59 8.08
C ASN A 196 6.01 18.34 7.84
N GLU A 197 4.99 18.18 8.69
CA GLU A 197 3.91 17.21 8.51
C GLU A 197 3.34 17.27 7.09
N GLU A 198 3.20 16.11 6.46
CA GLU A 198 2.73 15.95 5.09
C GLU A 198 1.44 15.15 5.04
N ILE A 199 0.67 15.38 3.97
CA ILE A 199 -0.63 14.77 3.78
C ILE A 199 -0.83 14.32 2.33
N GLY A 200 -1.29 13.09 2.18
CA GLY A 200 -1.95 12.58 0.98
C GLY A 200 -3.45 12.62 1.18
N VAL A 201 -4.23 13.18 0.25
CA VAL A 201 -5.70 13.18 0.37
C VAL A 201 -6.34 12.67 -0.91
N ALA A 202 -7.08 11.57 -0.79
CA ALA A 202 -7.97 11.09 -1.83
C ALA A 202 -9.39 11.62 -1.60
N TYR A 203 -10.00 12.25 -2.61
CA TYR A 203 -11.37 12.80 -2.54
C TYR A 203 -12.07 12.80 -3.91
N PRO A 204 -13.40 12.92 -3.99
CA PRO A 204 -14.14 12.78 -5.22
C PRO A 204 -13.89 13.99 -6.12
N CYS A 205 -13.88 13.77 -7.43
CA CYS A 205 -13.76 14.83 -8.42
C CYS A 205 -14.97 14.82 -9.36
N LEU A 206 -15.14 15.88 -10.15
CA LEU A 206 -16.26 16.01 -11.09
C LEU A 206 -16.15 15.08 -12.31
N LYS A 207 -14.95 14.54 -12.56
CA LYS A 207 -14.70 13.68 -13.72
C LYS A 207 -15.14 12.25 -13.42
N GLU A 208 -16.13 11.77 -14.16
CA GLU A 208 -16.66 10.41 -14.01
C GLU A 208 -15.56 9.35 -14.15
N GLY A 209 -15.52 8.40 -13.21
CA GLY A 209 -14.49 7.35 -13.16
C GLY A 209 -13.13 7.82 -12.64
N TYR A 210 -13.03 9.03 -12.09
CA TYR A 210 -11.80 9.57 -11.49
C TYR A 210 -12.03 10.09 -10.07
N PHE A 211 -10.95 10.13 -9.30
CA PHE A 211 -10.85 10.83 -8.01
C PHE A 211 -9.67 11.81 -8.06
N SER A 212 -9.66 12.83 -7.20
CA SER A 212 -8.51 13.71 -7.04
C SER A 212 -7.64 13.19 -5.88
N TYR A 213 -6.33 13.14 -6.11
CA TYR A 213 -5.34 12.94 -5.05
C TYR A 213 -4.53 14.23 -4.86
N PHE A 214 -4.50 14.75 -3.65
CA PHE A 214 -3.69 15.89 -3.24
C PHE A 214 -2.47 15.41 -2.45
N ALA A 215 -1.31 15.96 -2.75
CA ALA A 215 -0.07 15.76 -2.00
C ALA A 215 0.44 17.12 -1.54
N GLY A 216 0.63 17.30 -0.24
CA GLY A 216 1.01 18.60 0.31
C GLY A 216 1.66 18.51 1.69
N ALA A 217 2.19 19.65 2.13
CA ALA A 217 2.77 19.83 3.45
C ALA A 217 2.01 20.89 4.23
N LYS A 218 2.00 20.74 5.55
CA LYS A 218 1.33 21.65 6.47
C LYS A 218 1.85 23.05 6.30
N SER A 219 0.94 24.02 6.27
CA SER A 219 1.24 25.41 5.95
C SER A 219 0.36 26.38 6.73
N SER A 220 0.70 27.66 6.65
CA SER A 220 -0.18 28.75 7.11
C SER A 220 -1.12 29.18 5.96
N PRO A 221 -2.37 29.59 6.24
CA PRO A 221 -3.38 29.86 5.21
C PRO A 221 -3.13 31.15 4.39
N VAL A 222 -2.07 31.90 4.67
CA VAL A 222 -1.98 33.33 4.32
C VAL A 222 -1.51 33.58 2.89
N GLU A 223 -0.65 32.73 2.31
CA GLU A 223 -0.20 32.88 0.91
C GLU A 223 -0.07 31.53 0.20
N ILE A 224 -0.73 31.39 -0.95
CA ILE A 224 -0.61 30.22 -1.84
C ILE A 224 0.38 30.57 -2.94
N PRO A 225 1.55 29.91 -3.01
CA PRO A 225 2.50 30.13 -4.09
C PRO A 225 1.90 29.75 -5.45
N SER A 226 2.34 30.42 -6.51
CA SER A 226 1.92 30.10 -7.87
C SER A 226 2.19 28.63 -8.20
N GLY A 227 1.20 27.91 -8.72
CA GLY A 227 1.30 26.49 -9.06
C GLY A 227 0.87 25.53 -7.95
N PHE A 228 0.63 26.05 -6.74
CA PHE A 228 0.13 25.28 -5.61
C PHE A 228 -1.36 25.54 -5.37
N MET A 229 -1.95 24.69 -4.53
CA MET A 229 -3.27 24.88 -3.97
C MET A 229 -3.28 24.56 -2.49
N ASN A 230 -4.28 25.09 -1.79
CA ASN A 230 -4.53 24.74 -0.41
C ASN A 230 -5.58 23.63 -0.32
N TRP A 231 -5.35 22.74 0.62
CA TRP A 231 -6.32 21.77 1.10
C TRP A 231 -6.53 21.99 2.60
N GLU A 232 -7.79 21.93 3.02
CA GLU A 232 -8.19 22.13 4.41
C GLU A 232 -8.65 20.80 4.99
N LEU A 233 -8.05 20.41 6.12
CA LEU A 233 -8.60 19.37 6.99
C LEU A 233 -9.63 20.04 7.91
N PRO A 234 -10.93 19.85 7.67
CA PRO A 234 -11.95 20.65 8.33
C PRO A 234 -12.10 20.29 9.82
N PRO A 235 -12.58 21.22 10.67
CA PRO A 235 -12.98 20.90 12.02
C PRO A 235 -14.02 19.77 12.06
N GLY A 236 -13.98 18.98 13.12
CA GLY A 236 -14.91 17.88 13.33
C GLY A 236 -14.30 16.71 14.08
N ARG A 237 -15.09 15.65 14.20
CA ARG A 237 -14.69 14.39 14.83
C ARG A 237 -14.19 13.41 13.77
N TYR A 238 -13.10 12.74 14.07
CA TYR A 238 -12.41 11.84 13.16
C TYR A 238 -12.27 10.47 13.79
N ILE A 239 -12.32 9.44 12.94
CA ILE A 239 -11.66 8.16 13.20
C ILE A 239 -10.25 8.27 12.65
N VAL A 240 -9.28 7.92 13.48
CA VAL A 240 -7.85 7.92 13.16
C VAL A 240 -7.34 6.50 13.30
N CYS A 241 -6.89 5.92 12.20
CA CYS A 241 -6.21 4.63 12.16
C CYS A 241 -4.71 4.91 12.07
N SER A 242 -4.00 4.81 13.19
CA SER A 242 -2.54 4.94 13.24
C SER A 242 -1.91 3.58 12.98
N PHE A 243 -0.78 3.57 12.27
CA PHE A 243 -0.03 2.34 12.02
C PHE A 243 1.46 2.59 11.89
N GLU A 244 2.23 1.57 12.26
CA GLU A 244 3.68 1.60 12.28
C GLU A 244 4.27 0.43 11.47
N ALA A 245 5.44 0.65 10.88
CA ALA A 245 6.25 -0.34 10.17
C ALA A 245 7.75 -0.11 10.39
N GLU A 246 8.58 -1.10 10.08
CA GLU A 246 10.04 -1.05 10.34
C GLU A 246 10.77 0.10 9.63
N ASN A 247 10.27 0.55 8.47
CA ASN A 247 10.85 1.61 7.66
C ASN A 247 9.79 2.24 6.75
N PHE A 248 10.14 3.36 6.12
CA PHE A 248 9.25 4.12 5.25
C PHE A 248 8.71 3.30 4.06
N GLU A 249 9.54 2.43 3.46
CA GLU A 249 9.09 1.61 2.34
C GLU A 249 8.01 0.61 2.77
N GLY A 250 8.23 -0.12 3.87
CA GLY A 250 7.23 -1.01 4.45
C GLY A 250 5.96 -0.26 4.87
N LEU A 251 6.10 0.98 5.32
CA LEU A 251 4.98 1.83 5.71
C LEU A 251 4.06 2.15 4.53
N VAL A 252 4.61 2.67 3.42
CA VAL A 252 3.80 3.14 2.27
C VAL A 252 3.43 2.03 1.29
N MET A 253 4.22 0.95 1.21
CA MET A 253 4.01 -0.14 0.24
C MET A 253 3.21 -1.30 0.81
N ASP A 254 3.11 -1.41 2.13
CA ASP A 254 2.48 -2.56 2.80
C ASP A 254 1.51 -2.12 3.89
N ALA A 255 2.00 -1.47 4.95
CA ALA A 255 1.21 -1.15 6.13
C ALA A 255 0.02 -0.21 5.80
N LEU A 256 0.24 0.81 4.98
CA LEU A 256 -0.82 1.71 4.51
C LEU A 256 -1.98 0.95 3.85
N TYR A 257 -1.66 -0.01 2.97
CA TYR A 257 -2.67 -0.81 2.30
C TYR A 257 -3.44 -1.70 3.27
N LYS A 258 -2.73 -2.40 4.16
CA LYS A 258 -3.34 -3.23 5.22
C LYS A 258 -4.24 -2.41 6.12
N ALA A 259 -3.80 -1.21 6.51
CA ALA A 259 -4.58 -0.29 7.34
C ALA A 259 -5.85 0.20 6.62
N GLN A 260 -5.75 0.55 5.33
CA GLN A 260 -6.91 0.89 4.51
C GLN A 260 -7.90 -0.27 4.39
N GLN A 261 -7.43 -1.49 4.10
CA GLN A 261 -8.31 -2.66 4.05
C GLN A 261 -8.97 -2.93 5.40
N TYR A 262 -8.22 -2.81 6.49
CA TYR A 262 -8.75 -3.02 7.84
C TYR A 262 -9.84 -2.01 8.20
N ILE A 263 -9.54 -0.72 8.07
CA ILE A 263 -10.45 0.35 8.50
C ILE A 263 -11.75 0.34 7.70
N TYR A 264 -11.68 0.16 6.37
CA TYR A 264 -12.85 0.23 5.50
C TYR A 264 -13.66 -1.07 5.43
N ASN A 265 -13.02 -2.24 5.51
CA ASN A 265 -13.73 -3.52 5.32
C ASN A 265 -14.09 -4.23 6.63
N THR A 266 -13.36 -3.94 7.72
CA THR A 266 -13.58 -4.60 9.01
C THR A 266 -14.05 -3.60 10.05
N TRP A 267 -13.26 -2.57 10.36
CA TRP A 267 -13.49 -1.79 11.57
C TRP A 267 -14.71 -0.86 11.47
N LEU A 268 -14.79 0.02 10.46
CA LEU A 268 -15.91 0.95 10.28
C LEU A 268 -17.26 0.24 10.10
N PRO A 269 -17.40 -0.81 9.24
CA PRO A 269 -18.67 -1.49 9.07
C PRO A 269 -19.20 -2.16 10.34
N ASN A 270 -18.30 -2.76 11.14
CA ASN A 270 -18.70 -3.40 12.41
C ASN A 270 -19.13 -2.39 13.47
N HIS A 271 -18.59 -1.16 13.43
CA HIS A 271 -19.02 -0.04 14.28
C HIS A 271 -20.20 0.76 13.70
N LYS A 272 -20.66 0.44 12.48
CA LYS A 272 -21.76 1.12 11.77
C LYS A 272 -21.54 2.63 11.63
N LEU A 273 -20.28 3.02 11.44
CA LEU A 273 -19.89 4.42 11.28
C LEU A 273 -19.87 4.79 9.79
N GLN A 274 -20.19 6.06 9.50
CA GLN A 274 -20.07 6.65 8.17
C GLN A 274 -19.14 7.85 8.24
N THR A 275 -18.40 8.07 7.16
CA THR A 275 -17.40 9.13 7.07
C THR A 275 -17.65 9.97 5.82
N GLU A 276 -17.20 11.22 5.85
CA GLU A 276 -17.16 12.06 4.66
C GLU A 276 -16.34 11.39 3.55
N ALA A 277 -16.60 11.79 2.32
CA ALA A 277 -16.08 11.11 1.13
C ALA A 277 -14.60 11.45 0.84
N PHE A 278 -13.74 11.59 1.85
CA PHE A 278 -12.30 11.75 1.67
C PHE A 278 -11.52 10.79 2.59
N CYS A 279 -10.28 10.50 2.20
CA CYS A 279 -9.30 9.78 3.00
C CYS A 279 -8.05 10.64 3.10
N ALA A 280 -7.66 11.01 4.32
CA ALA A 280 -6.46 11.80 4.60
C ALA A 280 -5.37 10.92 5.22
N GLU A 281 -4.24 10.75 4.53
CA GLU A 281 -3.05 10.01 4.93
C GLU A 281 -2.03 11.00 5.48
N ARG A 282 -1.83 11.06 6.80
CA ARG A 282 -0.93 12.01 7.47
C ARG A 282 0.33 11.31 7.96
N TYR A 283 1.46 12.00 7.86
CA TYR A 283 2.75 11.53 8.37
C TYR A 283 3.67 12.68 8.76
N ALA A 284 4.60 12.40 9.67
CA ALA A 284 5.47 13.42 10.25
C ALA A 284 6.39 14.09 9.21
N SER A 285 6.93 13.31 8.27
CA SER A 285 7.79 13.79 7.17
C SER A 285 7.97 12.71 6.10
N HIS A 286 8.29 13.06 4.85
CA HIS A 286 8.73 12.09 3.83
C HIS A 286 10.20 11.68 3.99
N SER A 287 10.59 11.26 5.19
CA SER A 287 11.96 10.81 5.52
C SER A 287 12.04 9.27 5.55
N PRO A 288 13.16 8.65 5.14
CA PRO A 288 13.40 7.21 5.32
C PRO A 288 13.27 6.73 6.78
N GLU A 289 13.45 7.62 7.76
CA GLU A 289 13.30 7.34 9.19
C GLU A 289 11.85 7.36 9.68
N THR A 290 10.90 7.76 8.82
CA THR A 290 9.49 7.80 9.19
C THR A 290 8.93 6.39 9.24
N THR A 291 8.51 5.98 10.44
CA THR A 291 8.01 4.63 10.74
C THR A 291 6.53 4.60 11.10
N ASN A 292 5.85 5.76 11.14
CA ASN A 292 4.43 5.86 11.48
C ASN A 292 3.64 6.72 10.49
N MET A 293 2.38 6.37 10.33
CA MET A 293 1.41 7.04 9.47
C MET A 293 0.01 6.94 10.08
N GLU A 294 -0.87 7.84 9.66
CA GLU A 294 -2.25 7.87 10.11
C GLU A 294 -3.23 8.02 8.94
N ILE A 295 -4.34 7.28 8.97
CA ILE A 295 -5.49 7.50 8.10
C ILE A 295 -6.57 8.23 8.92
N TRP A 296 -6.95 9.42 8.46
CA TRP A 296 -7.93 10.31 9.09
C TRP A 296 -9.22 10.33 8.27
N LEU A 297 -10.32 9.93 8.92
CA LEU A 297 -11.64 9.82 8.33
C LEU A 297 -12.65 10.62 9.15
N LYS A 298 -13.15 11.73 8.58
CA LYS A 298 -14.11 12.59 9.28
C LYS A 298 -15.47 11.91 9.38
N LEU A 299 -16.06 11.88 10.56
CA LEU A 299 -17.38 11.31 10.80
C LEU A 299 -18.50 12.24 10.28
N ILE A 300 -19.57 11.62 9.78
CA ILE A 300 -20.84 12.29 9.42
C ILE A 300 -21.74 12.41 10.65
#